data_AF-N6YAR4-F1
#
_entry.id   AF-N6YAR4-F1
#
_cell.length_a   1.000
_cell.length_b   1.000
_cell.length_c   1.000
_cell.angle_alpha   90.00
_cell.angle_beta   90.00
_cell.angle_gamma   90.00
#
_symmetry.space_group_name_H-M   'P 1'
#
loop_
_entity.id
_entity.type
_entity.pdbx_description
1 polymer ?
#
loop_
_entity_poly.entity_id
_entity_poly.type
_entity_poly.pdbx_seq_one_letter_code
_entity_poly.pdbx_strand_id
1 'polypeptide(L)'
;PEPALVPAPSPAPPALCHVWADLGASEADRLAQRLRRIGITAARSRSETPEAWWVRIPPQRNRSEAERRVVELNLLGVSDTFIVQESGPNQNAVSLGLFKTENRARILLGQLRAKGVENAGIEPRMGTSYRIQANVPANELRIVESAAPGLRARRQACTR
;
A
#
# COMPACT_ATOMS: atom_id res chain seq x y z
N PRO A 1 -24.73 3.32 -63.71
CA PRO A 1 -24.24 2.67 -62.47
C PRO A 1 -23.18 3.55 -61.80
N GLU A 2 -23.62 4.39 -60.87
CA GLU A 2 -22.77 5.24 -60.05
C GLU A 2 -22.12 4.37 -58.96
N PRO A 3 -20.79 4.39 -58.78
CA PRO A 3 -20.15 3.59 -57.74
C PRO A 3 -20.48 4.18 -56.36
N ALA A 4 -21.15 3.38 -55.54
CA ALA A 4 -21.47 3.72 -54.16
C ALA A 4 -20.18 4.00 -53.36
N LEU A 5 -20.06 5.23 -52.85
CA LEU A 5 -19.03 5.63 -51.90
C LEU A 5 -19.17 4.80 -50.62
N VAL A 6 -18.17 3.95 -50.35
CA VAL A 6 -18.04 3.27 -49.06
C VAL A 6 -17.69 4.32 -47.99
N PRO A 7 -18.39 4.38 -46.85
CA PRO A 7 -18.01 5.28 -45.77
C PRO A 7 -16.67 4.85 -45.18
N ALA A 8 -15.72 5.79 -45.08
CA ALA A 8 -14.43 5.58 -44.44
C ALA A 8 -14.61 5.17 -42.97
N PRO A 9 -13.76 4.27 -42.42
CA PRO A 9 -13.84 3.89 -41.01
C PRO A 9 -13.62 5.13 -40.13
N SER A 10 -14.58 5.39 -39.24
CA SER A 10 -14.50 6.49 -38.28
C SER A 10 -13.22 6.34 -37.43
N PRO A 11 -12.43 7.41 -37.21
CA PRO A 11 -11.20 7.31 -36.44
C PRO A 11 -11.54 6.85 -35.02
N ALA A 12 -10.84 5.81 -34.55
CA ALA A 12 -10.96 5.34 -33.18
C ALA A 12 -10.60 6.48 -32.22
N PRO A 13 -11.32 6.62 -31.09
CA PRO A 13 -11.03 7.68 -30.13
C PRO A 13 -9.59 7.57 -29.61
N PRO A 14 -8.90 8.70 -29.38
CA PRO A 14 -7.50 8.69 -28.96
C PRO A 14 -7.35 7.98 -27.61
N ALA A 15 -6.37 7.09 -27.52
CA ALA A 15 -5.99 6.46 -26.26
C ALA A 15 -5.28 7.48 -25.36
N LEU A 16 -5.76 7.62 -24.12
CA LEU A 16 -5.17 8.53 -23.13
C LEU A 16 -4.36 7.74 -22.11
N CYS A 17 -3.29 8.36 -21.62
CA CYS A 17 -2.42 7.74 -20.63
C CYS A 17 -3.08 7.75 -19.25
N HIS A 18 -3.25 6.56 -18.69
CA HIS A 18 -3.82 6.33 -17.37
C HIS A 18 -2.86 5.56 -16.48
N VAL A 19 -2.88 5.90 -15.19
CA VAL A 19 -2.12 5.25 -14.12
C VAL A 19 -3.08 4.74 -13.07
N TRP A 20 -2.85 3.52 -12.60
CA TRP A 20 -3.45 2.95 -11.40
C TRP A 20 -2.32 2.65 -10.41
N ALA A 21 -2.38 3.25 -9.23
CA ALA A 21 -1.39 3.08 -8.15
C ALA A 21 -2.01 2.36 -6.95
N ASP A 22 -1.18 2.04 -5.95
CA ASP A 22 -1.59 1.39 -4.70
C ASP A 22 -2.34 0.06 -4.94
N LEU A 23 -1.86 -0.71 -5.93
CA LEU A 23 -2.43 -2.00 -6.27
C LEU A 23 -1.72 -3.11 -5.50
N GLY A 24 -2.47 -4.05 -4.94
CA GLY A 24 -1.93 -5.32 -4.49
C GLY A 24 -1.45 -6.17 -5.68
N ALA A 25 -0.62 -7.18 -5.42
CA ALA A 25 -0.09 -8.06 -6.48
C ALA A 25 -1.19 -8.64 -7.38
N SER A 26 -2.24 -9.21 -6.78
CA SER A 26 -3.34 -9.84 -7.51
C SER A 26 -4.23 -8.85 -8.27
N GLU A 27 -4.35 -7.61 -7.79
CA GLU A 27 -5.08 -6.54 -8.50
C GLU A 27 -4.31 -6.10 -9.74
N ALA A 28 -2.99 -5.89 -9.59
CA ALA A 28 -2.11 -5.53 -10.69
C ALA A 28 -2.04 -6.61 -11.77
N ASP A 29 -2.02 -7.90 -11.39
CA ASP A 29 -2.05 -9.02 -12.33
C ASP A 29 -3.35 -9.06 -13.13
N ARG A 30 -4.50 -8.94 -12.46
CA ARG A 30 -5.82 -8.91 -13.13
C ARG A 30 -5.94 -7.73 -14.09
N LEU A 31 -5.48 -6.55 -13.67
CA LEU A 31 -5.51 -5.35 -14.49
C LEU A 31 -4.62 -5.49 -15.73
N ALA A 32 -3.38 -5.96 -15.56
CA ALA A 32 -2.45 -6.20 -16.67
C ALA A 32 -2.98 -7.24 -17.65
N GLN A 33 -3.61 -8.32 -17.16
CA GLN A 33 -4.23 -9.34 -18.01
C GLN A 33 -5.45 -8.79 -18.77
N ARG A 34 -6.24 -7.92 -18.15
CA ARG A 34 -7.38 -7.25 -18.81
C ARG A 34 -6.91 -6.36 -19.95
N LEU A 35 -5.88 -5.53 -19.71
CA LEU A 35 -5.26 -4.67 -20.72
C LEU A 35 -4.68 -5.47 -21.89
N ARG A 36 -3.99 -6.59 -21.59
CA ARG A 36 -3.47 -7.48 -22.65
C ARG A 36 -4.55 -8.10 -23.52
N ARG A 37 -5.70 -8.48 -22.95
CA ARG A 37 -6.81 -9.09 -23.71
C ARG A 37 -7.45 -8.14 -24.72
N ILE A 38 -7.38 -6.83 -24.48
CA ILE A 38 -7.85 -5.79 -25.39
C ILE A 38 -6.71 -5.21 -26.25
N GLY A 39 -5.54 -5.87 -26.27
CA GLY A 39 -4.41 -5.48 -27.11
C GLY A 39 -3.59 -4.28 -26.58
N ILE A 40 -3.82 -3.84 -25.35
CA ILE A 40 -3.12 -2.69 -24.77
C ILE A 40 -1.89 -3.15 -23.98
N THR A 41 -0.74 -2.58 -24.34
CA THR A 41 0.49 -2.75 -23.57
C THR A 41 0.45 -1.89 -22.30
N ALA A 42 0.69 -2.55 -21.16
CA ALA A 42 0.75 -1.91 -19.86
C ALA A 42 2.17 -1.96 -19.31
N ALA A 43 2.68 -0.84 -18.81
CA ALA A 43 3.89 -0.78 -18.02
C ALA A 43 3.55 -1.07 -16.56
N ARG A 44 4.20 -2.08 -15.97
CA ARG A 44 4.08 -2.41 -14.54
C ARG A 44 5.35 -1.99 -13.82
N SER A 45 5.20 -1.23 -12.76
CA SER A 45 6.25 -0.98 -11.79
C SER A 45 5.86 -1.52 -10.42
N ARG A 46 6.88 -1.98 -9.69
CA ARG A 46 6.78 -2.38 -8.29
C ARG A 46 7.44 -1.29 -7.46
N SER A 47 6.82 -0.95 -6.34
CA SER A 47 7.40 -0.03 -5.37
C SER A 47 7.26 -0.64 -3.99
N GLU A 48 8.32 -0.51 -3.20
CA GLU A 48 8.28 -0.85 -1.78
C GLU A 48 8.16 0.46 -1.02
N THR A 49 7.00 0.67 -0.43
CA THR A 49 6.69 1.89 0.30
C THR A 49 6.34 1.53 1.74
N PRO A 50 6.75 2.34 2.74
CA PRO A 50 6.27 2.14 4.10
C PRO A 50 4.74 2.28 4.12
N GLU A 51 4.03 1.17 4.28
CA GLU A 51 2.56 1.17 4.38
C GLU A 51 2.10 1.41 5.81
N ALA A 52 2.94 1.06 6.78
CA ALA A 52 2.70 1.32 8.19
C ALA A 52 4.00 1.59 8.95
N TRP A 53 3.89 2.29 10.05
CA TRP A 53 4.97 2.62 10.98
C TRP A 53 4.61 2.01 12.32
N TRP A 54 5.39 1.01 12.72
CA TRP A 54 5.17 0.28 13.95
C TRP A 54 6.06 0.84 15.04
N VAL A 55 5.46 1.43 16.07
CA VAL A 55 6.17 1.84 17.27
C VAL A 55 6.24 0.64 18.19
N ARG A 56 7.46 0.19 18.50
CA ARG A 56 7.68 -1.02 19.30
C ARG A 56 8.94 -0.94 20.14
N ILE A 57 8.99 -1.78 21.16
CA ILE A 57 10.24 -2.18 21.80
C ILE A 57 10.75 -3.44 21.09
N PRO A 58 12.08 -3.57 20.85
CA PRO A 58 12.68 -4.78 20.29
C PRO A 58 12.26 -6.07 21.01
N PRO A 59 12.38 -7.23 20.35
CA PRO A 59 11.98 -8.50 20.92
C PRO A 59 12.84 -8.84 22.13
N GLN A 60 12.20 -9.22 23.23
CA GLN A 60 12.89 -9.61 24.46
C GLN A 60 13.32 -11.08 24.41
N ARG A 61 14.27 -11.44 25.27
CA ARG A 61 14.83 -12.80 25.33
C ARG A 61 13.76 -13.88 25.57
N ASN A 62 12.72 -13.55 26.33
CA ASN A 62 11.58 -14.42 26.60
C ASN A 62 10.33 -13.59 26.91
N ARG A 63 9.18 -14.27 27.02
CA ARG A 63 7.90 -13.64 27.35
C ARG A 63 7.90 -12.92 28.70
N SER A 64 8.55 -13.47 29.73
CA SER A 64 8.59 -12.86 31.07
C SER A 64 9.31 -11.52 31.06
N GLU A 65 10.40 -11.39 30.30
CA GLU A 65 11.10 -10.10 30.12
C GLU A 65 10.22 -9.09 29.36
N ALA A 66 9.43 -9.53 28.37
CA ALA A 66 8.47 -8.68 27.70
C ALA A 66 7.34 -8.22 28.64
N GLU A 67 6.84 -9.11 29.50
CA GLU A 67 5.84 -8.78 30.52
C GLU A 67 6.38 -7.78 31.55
N ARG A 68 7.63 -7.94 32.01
CA ARG A 68 8.29 -6.94 32.87
C ARG A 68 8.35 -5.57 32.19
N ARG A 69 8.70 -5.55 30.90
CA ARG A 69 8.73 -4.31 30.12
C ARG A 69 7.36 -3.65 30.01
N VAL A 70 6.29 -4.44 29.85
CA VAL A 70 4.91 -3.94 29.87
C VAL A 70 4.56 -3.35 31.24
N VAL A 71 4.97 -3.97 32.34
CA VAL A 71 4.76 -3.42 33.69
C VAL A 71 5.51 -2.09 33.86
N GLU A 72 6.76 -2.00 33.44
CA GLU A 72 7.53 -0.73 33.46
C GLU A 72 6.83 0.36 32.65
N LEU A 73 6.34 0.04 31.45
CA LEU A 73 5.58 0.97 30.61
C LEU A 73 4.30 1.44 31.29
N ASN A 74 3.56 0.53 31.92
CA ASN A 74 2.35 0.86 32.67
C ASN A 74 2.63 1.83 33.83
N LEU A 75 3.74 1.66 34.56
CA LEU A 75 4.18 2.57 35.62
C LEU A 75 4.50 3.97 35.10
N LEU A 76 4.96 4.08 33.85
CA LEU A 76 5.19 5.35 33.16
C LEU A 76 3.90 5.92 32.51
N GLY A 77 2.75 5.30 32.75
CA GLY A 77 1.46 5.71 32.19
C GLY A 77 1.31 5.38 30.71
N VAL A 78 1.93 4.31 30.23
CA VAL A 78 1.79 3.75 28.88
C VAL A 78 1.08 2.41 29.00
N SER A 79 -0.24 2.42 28.86
CA SER A 79 -1.09 1.23 28.95
C SER A 79 -1.37 0.54 27.62
N ASP A 80 -1.29 1.28 26.51
CA ASP A 80 -1.53 0.80 25.15
C ASP A 80 -0.34 -0.03 24.63
N THR A 81 -0.16 -1.20 25.23
CA THR A 81 0.96 -2.10 24.95
C THR A 81 0.44 -3.50 24.61
N PHE A 82 1.12 -4.18 23.69
CA PHE A 82 0.78 -5.53 23.27
C PHE A 82 2.02 -6.37 23.02
N ILE A 83 2.12 -7.55 23.63
CA ILE A 83 3.24 -8.46 23.41
C ILE A 83 2.96 -9.32 22.18
N VAL A 84 3.88 -9.30 21.21
CA VAL A 84 3.81 -10.14 20.01
C VAL A 84 4.08 -11.59 20.41
N GLN A 85 3.08 -12.45 20.24
CA GLN A 85 3.16 -13.87 20.56
C GLN A 85 3.52 -14.74 19.34
N GLU A 86 3.39 -14.19 18.13
CA GLU A 86 3.69 -14.90 16.89
C GLU A 86 5.16 -15.31 16.82
N SER A 87 5.38 -16.58 16.50
CA SER A 87 6.72 -17.14 16.30
C SER A 87 7.41 -16.45 15.13
N GLY A 88 8.62 -15.94 15.35
CA GLY A 88 9.40 -15.25 14.32
C GLY A 88 10.38 -14.24 14.92
N PRO A 89 11.00 -13.40 14.06
CA PRO A 89 11.99 -12.41 14.50
C PRO A 89 11.42 -11.34 15.43
N ASN A 90 10.10 -11.20 15.48
CA ASN A 90 9.39 -10.23 16.32
C ASN A 90 8.76 -10.84 17.57
N GLN A 91 8.97 -12.14 17.84
CA GLN A 91 8.40 -12.80 19.02
C GLN A 91 8.89 -12.13 20.30
N ASN A 92 7.99 -11.87 21.26
CA ASN A 92 8.25 -11.14 22.50
C ASN A 92 8.61 -9.66 22.30
N ALA A 93 8.34 -9.08 21.13
CA ALA A 93 8.38 -7.62 20.97
C ALA A 93 7.16 -6.98 21.66
N VAL A 94 7.35 -5.79 22.23
CA VAL A 94 6.24 -5.02 22.81
C VAL A 94 5.79 -3.97 21.79
N SER A 95 4.66 -4.19 21.16
CA SER A 95 3.98 -3.24 20.29
C SER A 95 3.37 -2.12 21.12
N LEU A 96 3.66 -0.88 20.74
CA LEU A 96 3.12 0.34 21.35
C LEU A 96 2.11 1.05 20.43
N GLY A 97 2.04 0.65 19.15
CA GLY A 97 1.05 1.16 18.20
C GLY A 97 1.48 1.00 16.75
N LEU A 98 0.50 0.84 15.85
CA LEU A 98 0.71 0.78 14.40
C LEU A 98 0.03 1.97 13.73
N PHE A 99 0.80 2.75 12.98
CA PHE A 99 0.33 3.99 12.37
C PHE A 99 0.40 3.93 10.85
N LYS A 100 -0.54 4.57 10.15
CA LYS A 100 -0.53 4.72 8.69
C LYS A 100 0.33 5.89 8.20
N THR A 101 0.96 6.64 9.09
CA THR A 101 1.76 7.82 8.74
C THR A 101 2.95 7.93 9.68
N GLU A 102 4.14 8.19 9.14
CA GLU A 102 5.36 8.35 9.92
C GLU A 102 5.23 9.40 11.01
N ASN A 103 4.60 10.53 10.69
CA ASN A 103 4.49 11.67 11.59
C ASN A 103 3.76 11.29 12.90
N ARG A 104 2.69 10.50 12.82
CA ARG A 104 1.97 10.02 14.02
C ARG A 104 2.82 9.07 14.86
N ALA A 105 3.57 8.18 14.22
CA ALA A 105 4.50 7.29 14.92
C ALA A 105 5.62 8.07 15.63
N ARG A 106 6.16 9.12 14.99
CA ARG A 106 7.15 10.03 15.58
C ARG A 106 6.59 10.81 16.76
N ILE A 107 5.34 11.28 16.68
CA ILE A 107 4.67 11.96 17.79
C ILE A 107 4.54 11.02 18.99
N LEU A 108 4.05 9.79 18.79
CA LEU A 108 3.97 8.81 19.89
C LEU A 108 5.36 8.51 20.46
N LEU A 109 6.37 8.29 19.61
CA LEU A 109 7.74 8.05 20.06
C LEU A 109 8.27 9.22 20.93
N GLY A 110 7.99 10.47 20.55
CA GLY A 110 8.34 11.63 21.35
C GLY A 110 7.64 11.66 22.71
N GLN A 111 6.35 11.32 22.76
CA GLN A 111 5.59 11.21 24.00
C GLN A 111 6.12 10.11 24.91
N LEU A 112 6.47 8.95 24.34
CA LEU A 112 7.08 7.83 25.04
C LEU A 112 8.43 8.24 25.67
N ARG A 113 9.29 8.91 24.89
CA ARG A 113 10.58 9.43 25.38
C ARG A 113 10.41 10.46 26.49
N ALA A 114 9.44 11.37 26.37
CA ALA A 114 9.13 12.34 27.42
C ALA A 114 8.66 11.69 28.72
N LYS A 115 8.06 10.49 28.64
CA LYS A 115 7.68 9.65 29.79
C LYS A 115 8.83 8.76 30.30
N GLY A 116 10.04 8.85 29.72
CA GLY A 116 11.20 8.03 30.13
C GLY A 116 11.34 6.69 29.39
N VAL A 117 10.57 6.46 28.33
CA VAL A 117 10.67 5.24 27.51
C VAL A 117 11.69 5.45 26.39
N GLU A 118 12.93 5.02 26.62
CA GLU A 118 14.02 5.17 25.64
C GLU A 118 14.18 3.96 24.71
N ASN A 119 13.74 2.77 25.15
CA ASN A 119 13.92 1.52 24.41
C ASN A 119 12.86 1.29 23.31
N ALA A 120 12.05 2.31 22.99
CA ALA A 120 11.09 2.29 21.91
C ALA A 120 11.72 2.82 20.61
N GLY A 121 11.38 2.19 19.49
CA GLY A 121 11.78 2.59 18.15
C GLY A 121 10.61 2.55 17.18
N ILE A 122 10.78 3.21 16.03
CA ILE A 122 9.85 3.13 14.90
C ILE A 122 10.44 2.18 13.88
N GLU A 123 9.67 1.15 13.54
CA GLU A 123 9.99 0.23 12.47
C GLU A 123 9.03 0.42 11.29
N PRO A 124 9.53 0.83 10.11
CA PRO A 124 8.70 0.91 8.92
C PRO A 124 8.35 -0.51 8.46
N ARG A 125 7.05 -0.79 8.35
CA ARG A 125 6.55 -1.99 7.69
C ARG A 125 6.39 -1.64 6.21
N MET A 126 7.36 -2.08 5.44
CA MET A 126 7.33 -1.96 3.99
C MET A 126 6.22 -2.85 3.45
N GLY A 127 5.32 -2.26 2.68
CA GLY A 127 4.42 -2.99 1.83
C GLY A 127 4.90 -2.93 0.38
N THR A 128 4.52 -3.95 -0.38
CA THR A 128 4.75 -3.95 -1.82
C THR A 128 3.48 -3.48 -2.50
N SER A 129 3.55 -2.32 -3.13
CA SER A 129 2.50 -1.81 -4.01
C SER A 129 2.95 -1.90 -5.46
N TYR A 130 1.98 -2.02 -6.35
CA TYR A 130 2.20 -2.03 -7.78
C TYR A 130 1.52 -0.83 -8.42
N ARG A 131 2.15 -0.34 -9.48
CA ARG A 131 1.62 0.71 -10.34
C ARG A 131 1.53 0.18 -11.76
N ILE A 132 0.39 0.38 -12.39
CA ILE A 132 0.14 0.03 -13.78
C ILE A 132 -0.12 1.31 -14.56
N GLN A 133 0.61 1.51 -15.66
CA GLN A 133 0.42 2.60 -16.59
C GLN A 133 0.08 2.05 -17.98
N ALA A 134 -0.97 2.57 -18.61
CA ALA A 134 -1.37 2.17 -19.95
C ALA A 134 -2.11 3.29 -20.68
N ASN A 135 -2.00 3.31 -22.01
CA ASN A 135 -2.81 4.17 -22.85
C ASN A 135 -4.12 3.45 -23.18
N VAL A 136 -5.25 3.94 -22.65
CA VAL A 136 -6.55 3.29 -22.80
C VAL A 136 -7.55 4.23 -23.47
N PRO A 137 -8.25 3.77 -24.53
CA PRO A 137 -9.38 4.49 -25.10
C PRO A 137 -10.53 4.68 -24.10
N ALA A 138 -11.24 5.80 -24.19
CA ALA A 138 -12.32 6.13 -23.24
C ALA A 138 -13.47 5.10 -23.21
N ASN A 139 -13.75 4.45 -24.35
CA ASN A 139 -14.74 3.37 -24.46
C ASN A 139 -14.32 2.07 -23.76
N GLU A 140 -13.00 1.82 -23.63
CA GLU A 140 -12.46 0.60 -23.02
C GLU A 140 -12.15 0.74 -21.52
N LEU A 141 -12.04 1.97 -21.02
CA LEU A 141 -11.77 2.27 -19.60
C LEU A 141 -12.70 1.53 -18.64
N ARG A 142 -14.00 1.45 -18.94
CA ARG A 142 -14.97 0.74 -18.09
C ARG A 142 -14.70 -0.77 -18.02
N ILE A 143 -14.25 -1.36 -19.13
CA ILE A 143 -13.89 -2.80 -19.24
C ILE A 143 -12.61 -3.09 -18.46
N VAL A 144 -11.66 -2.15 -18.48
CA VAL A 144 -10.40 -2.24 -17.72
C VAL A 144 -10.66 -2.09 -16.23
N GLU A 145 -11.45 -1.09 -15.82
CA GLU A 145 -11.78 -0.81 -14.42
C GLU A 145 -12.64 -1.91 -13.78
N SER A 146 -13.33 -2.74 -14.57
CA SER A 146 -14.06 -3.89 -14.04
C SER A 146 -13.14 -5.06 -13.61
N ALA A 147 -11.82 -4.94 -13.77
CA ALA A 147 -10.87 -6.00 -13.42
C ALA A 147 -10.70 -6.20 -11.90
N ALA A 148 -10.91 -5.16 -11.10
CA ALA A 148 -10.87 -5.19 -9.65
C ALA A 148 -11.71 -4.05 -9.04
N PRO A 149 -12.31 -4.24 -7.86
CA PRO A 149 -13.06 -3.19 -7.19
C PRO A 149 -12.17 -1.99 -6.83
N GLY A 150 -12.72 -0.78 -6.93
CA GLY A 150 -12.00 0.45 -6.52
C GLY A 150 -10.97 1.00 -7.51
N LEU A 151 -10.67 0.30 -8.62
CA LEU A 151 -9.72 0.78 -9.64
C LEU A 151 -10.05 2.16 -10.18
N ARG A 152 -11.34 2.48 -10.38
CA ARG A 152 -11.78 3.79 -10.86
C ARG A 152 -11.37 4.93 -9.92
N ALA A 153 -11.39 4.70 -8.61
CA ALA A 153 -11.02 5.71 -7.62
C ALA A 153 -9.50 5.92 -7.53
N ARG A 154 -8.71 4.88 -7.87
CA ARG A 154 -7.25 4.92 -7.88
C ARG A 154 -6.67 5.32 -9.25
N ARG A 155 -7.52 5.52 -10.26
CA ARG A 155 -7.11 5.92 -11.61
C ARG A 155 -6.76 7.40 -11.64
N GLN A 156 -5.60 7.71 -12.16
CA GLN A 156 -5.15 9.07 -12.44
C GLN A 156 -4.76 9.18 -13.91
N ALA A 157 -4.86 10.37 -14.49
CA ALA A 157 -4.22 10.64 -15.77
C ALA A 157 -2.69 10.69 -15.56
N CYS A 158 -1.91 10.26 -16.54
CA CYS A 158 -0.47 10.48 -16.49
C CYS A 158 -0.22 11.99 -16.46
N THR A 159 0.38 12.50 -15.38
CA THR A 159 0.95 13.85 -15.38
C THR A 159 2.09 13.87 -16.38
N ARG A 160 2.02 14.85 -17.29
CA ARG A 160 2.93 15.07 -18.41
C ARG A 160 4.32 15.48 -17.94
#